data_AF-A0A972X428-F1
#
_entry.id   AF-A0A972X428-F1
#
_cell.length_a   1.000
_cell.length_b   1.000
_cell.length_c   1.000
_cell.angle_alpha   90.00
_cell.angle_beta   90.00
_cell.angle_gamma   90.00
#
_symmetry.space_group_name_H-M   'P 1'
#
loop_
_entity.id
_entity.type
_entity.pdbx_description
1 polymer ?
#
loop_
_entity_poly.entity_id
_entity_poly.type
_entity_poly.pdbx_seq_one_letter_code
_entity_poly.pdbx_strand_id
1 'polypeptide(L)' 'MGLSQNELLDIADKLDKAEATCTPIESLVDTYPGMEEKDAYQIQWIIASRALRAQRHLVGYKIGLTSLE' A
#
# COMPACT_ATOMS: atom_id res chain seq x y z
N MET A 1 -16.26 -3.24 7.66
CA MET A 1 -16.02 -1.90 8.22
C MET A 1 -14.53 -1.71 8.05
N GLY A 2 -14.11 -0.79 7.17
CA GLY A 2 -12.72 -0.69 6.73
C GLY A 2 -11.80 -0.02 7.76
N LEU A 3 -10.52 0.05 7.43
CA LEU A 3 -9.49 0.62 8.30
C LEU A 3 -9.71 2.12 8.57
N SER A 4 -9.25 2.57 9.73
CA SER A 4 -9.21 4.00 10.08
C SER A 4 -8.11 4.72 9.29
N GLN A 5 -8.23 6.04 9.17
CA GLN A 5 -7.21 6.86 8.49
C GLN A 5 -5.82 6.69 9.10
N ASN A 6 -5.71 6.55 10.42
CA ASN A 6 -4.44 6.36 11.10
C ASN A 6 -3.81 5.00 10.76
N GLU A 7 -4.61 3.94 10.66
CA GLU A 7 -4.13 2.61 10.26
C GLU A 7 -3.65 2.62 8.80
N LEU A 8 -4.36 3.29 7.89
CA LEU A 8 -3.94 3.45 6.50
C LEU A 8 -2.57 4.15 6.40
N LEU A 9 -2.35 5.19 7.21
CA LEU A 9 -1.08 5.93 7.26
C LEU A 9 0.05 5.10 7.87
N ASP A 10 -0.21 4.39 8.97
CA ASP A 10 0.76 3.51 9.63
C ASP A 10 1.21 2.36 8.72
N ILE A 11 0.28 1.75 7.99
CA ILE A 11 0.60 0.69 7.02
C ILE A 11 1.46 1.27 5.88
N ALA A 12 1.12 2.45 5.36
CA ALA A 12 1.93 3.10 4.33
C ALA A 12 3.36 3.40 4.82
N ASP A 13 3.52 3.87 6.06
CA ASP A 13 4.84 4.10 6.68
C ASP A 13 5.64 2.81 6.82
N LYS A 14 4.99 1.71 7.24
CA LYS A 14 5.62 0.40 7.36
C LYS A 14 6.09 -0.13 6.00
N LEU A 15 5.27 0.03 4.96
CA LEU A 15 5.63 -0.38 3.60
C LEU A 15 6.78 0.45 3.01
N ASP A 16 6.75 1.78 3.19
CA ASP A 16 7.84 2.66 2.76
C ASP A 16 9.16 2.28 3.47
N LYS A 17 9.11 1.97 4.77
CA LYS A 17 10.27 1.49 5.52
C LYS A 17 10.76 0.13 5.02
N ALA A 18 9.83 -0.81 4.78
CA ALA A 18 10.15 -2.15 4.27
C ALA A 18 10.87 -2.09 2.91
N GLU A 19 10.42 -1.21 2.02
CA GLU A 19 11.09 -0.92 0.74
C GLU A 19 12.49 -0.36 0.99
N ALA A 20 12.62 0.68 1.81
CA ALA A 20 13.90 1.36 2.05
C ALA A 20 14.96 0.46 2.70
N THR A 21 14.56 -0.47 3.57
CA THR A 21 15.46 -1.38 4.27
C THR A 21 15.57 -2.76 3.61
N CYS A 22 14.87 -2.99 2.49
CA CYS A 22 14.76 -4.30 1.84
C CYS A 22 14.40 -5.42 2.82
N THR A 23 13.55 -5.14 3.82
CA THR A 23 13.18 -6.08 4.88
C THR A 23 11.67 -6.32 4.82
N PRO A 24 11.21 -7.57 4.59
CA PRO A 24 9.78 -7.85 4.53
C PRO A 24 9.11 -7.61 5.88
N ILE A 25 7.84 -7.24 5.84
CA ILE A 25 6.96 -7.12 7.01
C ILE A 25 5.94 -8.26 7.00
N GLU A 26 5.24 -8.44 8.12
CA GLU A 26 4.15 -9.42 8.22
C GLU A 26 3.00 -9.11 7.25
N SER A 27 2.23 -10.14 6.94
CA SER A 27 1.05 -10.07 6.07
C SER A 27 0.03 -9.07 6.62
N LEU A 28 -0.31 -8.06 5.81
CA LEU A 28 -1.26 -7.02 6.23
C LEU A 28 -2.65 -7.57 6.51
N VAL A 29 -3.09 -8.61 5.80
CA VAL A 29 -4.42 -9.22 6.01
C VAL A 29 -4.48 -9.95 7.34
N ASP A 30 -3.37 -10.61 7.73
CA ASP A 30 -3.29 -11.32 9.01
C ASP A 30 -3.14 -10.33 10.18
N THR A 31 -2.37 -9.24 9.99
CA THR A 31 -2.18 -8.20 11.01
C THR A 31 -3.42 -7.30 11.17
N TYR A 32 -4.17 -7.05 10.09
CA TYR A 32 -5.34 -6.16 10.07
C TYR A 32 -6.57 -6.91 9.51
N PRO A 33 -7.22 -7.78 10.32
CA PRO A 33 -8.31 -8.66 9.86
C PRO A 33 -9.58 -7.92 9.40
N GLY A 34 -9.67 -6.60 9.56
CA GLY A 34 -10.75 -5.75 9.04
C GLY A 34 -10.44 -5.07 7.70
N MET A 35 -9.27 -5.31 7.11
CA MET A 35 -8.84 -4.68 5.86
C MET A 35 -9.68 -5.14 4.68
N GLU A 36 -10.27 -4.18 3.96
CA GLU A 36 -11.02 -4.41 2.74
C GLU A 36 -10.18 -4.04 1.50
N GLU A 37 -10.59 -4.49 0.30
CA GLU A 37 -9.87 -4.18 -0.96
C GLU A 37 -9.70 -2.66 -1.18
N LYS A 38 -10.72 -1.87 -0.84
CA LYS A 38 -10.65 -0.40 -0.92
C LYS A 38 -9.54 0.19 -0.04
N ASP A 39 -9.22 -0.45 1.08
CA ASP A 39 -8.17 0.00 2.00
C ASP A 39 -6.80 -0.26 1.37
N ALA A 40 -6.64 -1.40 0.69
CA ALA A 40 -5.43 -1.70 -0.08
C ALA A 40 -5.14 -0.63 -1.14
N TYR A 41 -6.16 -0.22 -1.91
CA TYR A 41 -6.00 0.84 -2.90
C TYR A 41 -5.75 2.22 -2.26
N GLN A 42 -6.35 2.51 -1.11
CA GLN A 42 -6.07 3.76 -0.37
C GLN A 42 -4.60 3.82 0.10
N ILE A 43 -4.07 2.72 0.64
CA ILE A 43 -2.66 2.59 1.03
C ILE A 43 -1.75 2.77 -0.18
N GLN A 44 -2.04 2.08 -1.29
CA GLN A 44 -1.28 2.22 -2.54
C GLN A 44 -1.28 3.68 -3.04
N TRP A 45 -2.42 4.36 -2.97
CA TRP A 45 -2.54 5.75 -3.36
C TRP A 45 -1.76 6.71 -2.45
N ILE A 46 -1.72 6.46 -1.14
CA ILE A 46 -0.89 7.24 -0.19
C ILE A 46 0.58 7.16 -0.59
N ILE A 47 1.09 5.96 -0.84
CA ILE A 47 2.49 5.71 -1.23
C ILE A 47 2.79 6.39 -2.58
N ALA A 48 1.93 6.18 -3.59
CA ALA A 48 2.08 6.84 -4.89
C ALA A 48 2.08 8.37 -4.78
N SER A 49 1.19 8.93 -3.95
CA SER A 49 1.12 10.37 -3.70
C SER A 49 2.38 10.90 -3.01
N ARG A 50 3.01 10.13 -2.11
CA ARG A 50 4.31 10.49 -1.50
C ARG A 50 5.41 10.53 -2.54
N ALA A 51 5.49 9.51 -3.41
CA ALA A 51 6.44 9.48 -4.52
C ALA A 51 6.30 10.72 -5.43
N LEU A 52 5.07 11.09 -5.78
CA LEU A 52 4.80 12.30 -6.60
C LEU A 52 5.24 13.58 -5.90
N ARG A 53 4.97 13.73 -4.59
CA ARG A 53 5.43 14.88 -3.80
C ARG A 53 6.95 14.93 -3.67
N ALA A 54 7.62 13.78 -3.69
CA ALA A 54 9.07 13.65 -3.73
C ALA A 54 9.66 13.86 -5.15
N GLN A 55 8.90 14.47 -6.07
CA GLN A 55 9.30 14.76 -7.45
C GLN A 55 9.65 13.50 -8.29
N ARG A 56 9.16 12.32 -7.89
CA ARG A 56 9.17 11.16 -8.80
C ARG A 56 8.08 11.36 -9.88
N HIS A 57 8.32 10.79 -11.05
CA HIS A 57 7.40 10.89 -12.19
C HIS A 57 6.54 9.63 -12.32
N LEU A 58 5.23 9.81 -12.49
CA LEU A 58 4.34 8.72 -12.90
C LEU A 58 4.56 8.44 -14.40
N VAL A 59 5.11 7.26 -14.71
CA VAL A 59 5.42 6.85 -16.09
C VAL A 59 4.43 5.86 -16.69
N GLY A 60 3.46 5.39 -15.91
CA GLY A 60 2.44 4.44 -16.36
C GLY A 60 1.77 3.68 -15.22
N TYR A 61 0.90 2.74 -15.60
CA TYR A 61 0.19 1.86 -14.69
C TYR A 61 0.36 0.40 -15.13
N LYS A 62 0.16 -0.52 -14.20
CA LYS A 62 0.19 -1.97 -14.43
C LYS A 62 -1.13 -2.60 -14.01
N ILE A 63 -1.53 -3.65 -14.72
CA ILE A 63 -2.65 -4.53 -14.34
C ILE A 63 -2.04 -5.90 -14.02
N GLY A 64 -2.31 -6.42 -12.84
CA GLY A 64 -1.91 -7.77 -12.42
C GLY A 64 -3.13 -8.66 -12.27
N LEU A 65 -2.91 -9.95 -11.95
CA LEU A 65 -3.98 -10.94 -11.76
C LEU A 65 -4.90 -11.08 -13.00
N THR A 66 -4.32 -11.11 -14.21
CA THR A 66 -5.06 -11.18 -15.49
C THR A 66 -5.34 -12.60 -16.00
N SER A 67 -4.82 -13.61 -15.32
CA SER A 67 -5.16 -15.01 -15.60
C SER A 67 -6.38 -15.41 -14.77
N LEU A 68 -7.29 -16.18 -15.37
CA LEU A 68 -8.34 -16.86 -14.63
C LEU A 68 -7.74 -18.11 -13.98
N GLU A 69 -8.21 -18.45 -12.77
CA GLU A 69 -7.88 -19.73 -12.09
C GLU A 69 -8.38 -20.94 -12.89
#